data_AF-A0A401GBJ6-F1
#
_entry.id   AF-A0A401GBJ6-F1
#
_cell.length_a   1.000
_cell.length_b   1.000
_cell.length_c   1.000
_cell.angle_alpha   90.00
_cell.angle_beta   90.00
_cell.angle_gamma   90.00
#
_symmetry.space_group_name_H-M   'P 1'
#
loop_
_entity.id
_entity.type
_entity.pdbx_description
1 polymer ?
#
loop_
_entity_poly.entity_id
_entity_poly.type
_entity_poly.pdbx_seq_one_letter_code
_entity_poly.pdbx_strand_id
1 'polypeptide(L)'
;MGTQAPAPESSYVHSTDSVWSLKPAGAPVFQSMSPAAAPILFVKKKTGNLRLCVDYHGLNSMTKKNHYSLPLIDDLLDRVQGCKVFSVLDLKNAFNHVRIKVGDEWKTAFWTYLGLFKYTVMPFGLTNAPSTFQAFIQDTLCDLLDVVCVVYIDDILIFSRTQEEHDLHVQLVLQL
;
A
#
# COMPACT_ATOMS: atom_id res chain seq x y z
N MET A 1 14.35 8.87 47.97
CA MET A 1 13.05 8.27 47.63
C MET A 1 12.34 9.20 46.67
N GLY A 2 12.52 8.98 45.37
CA GLY A 2 11.84 9.77 44.32
C GLY A 2 10.67 8.96 43.80
N THR A 3 9.45 9.43 44.05
CA THR A 3 8.22 8.83 43.54
C THR A 3 8.10 9.06 42.04
N GLN A 4 8.15 7.99 41.25
CA GLN A 4 7.90 8.03 39.81
C GLN A 4 6.39 8.11 39.58
N ALA A 5 5.94 9.11 38.80
CA ALA A 5 4.55 9.21 38.37
C ALA A 5 4.17 7.99 37.50
N PRO A 6 2.93 7.48 37.58
CA PRO A 6 2.50 6.37 36.75
C PRO A 6 2.46 6.79 35.27
N ALA A 7 2.88 5.89 34.39
CA ALA A 7 2.74 6.05 32.94
C ALA A 7 1.26 6.25 32.56
N PRO A 8 0.95 7.06 31.54
CA PRO A 8 -0.43 7.30 31.14
C PRO A 8 -1.08 5.99 30.69
N GLU A 9 -2.30 5.75 31.16
CA GLU A 9 -3.12 4.58 30.83
C GLU A 9 -3.19 4.38 29.31
N SER A 10 -2.55 3.30 28.86
CA SER A 10 -2.73 2.76 27.52
C SER A 10 -4.22 2.48 27.33
N SER A 11 -4.85 3.20 26.42
CA SER A 11 -6.22 2.94 25.99
C SER A 11 -6.23 1.65 25.16
N TYR A 12 -6.20 0.51 25.87
CA TYR A 12 -6.51 -0.80 25.31
C TYR A 12 -8.00 -0.80 24.94
N VAL A 13 -8.30 -0.41 23.70
CA VAL A 13 -9.64 -0.53 23.14
C VAL A 13 -9.91 -2.02 22.94
N HIS A 14 -10.67 -2.61 23.86
CA HIS A 14 -11.28 -3.93 23.71
C HIS A 14 -12.36 -3.85 22.64
N SER A 15 -11.98 -4.03 21.37
CA SER A 15 -12.95 -4.31 20.29
C SER A 15 -13.09 -5.82 20.17
N THR A 16 -14.31 -6.32 20.42
CA THR A 16 -14.74 -7.73 20.32
C THR A 16 -14.93 -8.20 18.87
N ASP A 17 -14.33 -7.52 17.91
CA ASP A 17 -14.50 -7.82 16.50
C ASP A 17 -13.51 -8.92 16.10
N SER A 18 -14.04 -9.99 15.51
CA SER A 18 -13.29 -11.15 15.01
C SER A 18 -11.98 -10.75 14.27
N VAL A 19 -10.96 -11.61 14.26
CA VAL A 19 -9.69 -11.36 13.53
C VAL A 19 -9.92 -10.96 12.06
N TRP A 20 -11.08 -11.35 11.51
CA TRP A 20 -11.53 -11.10 10.14
C TRP A 20 -11.99 -9.65 9.91
N SER A 21 -12.52 -8.98 10.93
CA SER A 21 -12.96 -7.57 10.91
C SER A 21 -11.82 -6.58 11.20
N LEU A 22 -10.70 -7.07 11.77
CA LEU A 22 -9.48 -6.28 12.01
C LEU A 22 -8.46 -6.37 10.87
N LYS A 23 -8.78 -7.06 9.77
CA LYS A 23 -7.91 -7.10 8.59
C LYS A 23 -7.64 -5.67 8.10
N PRO A 24 -6.38 -5.28 7.85
CA PRO A 24 -6.15 -4.08 7.07
C PRO A 24 -6.70 -4.31 5.66
N ALA A 25 -7.76 -3.55 5.36
CA ALA A 25 -8.30 -3.30 4.03
C ALA A 25 -8.23 -4.51 3.07
N GLY A 26 -8.96 -5.58 3.37
CA GLY A 26 -9.17 -6.70 2.44
C GLY A 26 -7.97 -7.59 2.14
N ALA A 27 -6.80 -7.37 2.77
CA ALA A 27 -5.62 -8.19 2.52
C ALA A 27 -5.75 -9.62 3.11
N PRO A 28 -5.45 -10.69 2.35
CA PRO A 28 -5.45 -12.05 2.87
C PRO A 28 -4.31 -12.26 3.88
N VAL A 29 -4.69 -12.51 5.14
CA VAL A 29 -3.80 -12.89 6.24
C VAL A 29 -4.01 -14.35 6.61
N PHE A 30 -2.92 -15.02 7.00
CA PHE A 30 -2.92 -16.44 7.37
C PHE A 30 -2.22 -16.64 8.71
N GLN A 31 -2.59 -17.71 9.42
CA GLN A 31 -1.85 -18.11 10.62
C GLN A 31 -0.37 -18.37 10.27
N SER A 32 0.50 -18.03 11.21
CA SER A 32 1.94 -18.12 11.04
C SER A 32 2.57 -18.81 12.23
N MET A 33 3.69 -19.49 11.99
CA MET A 33 4.60 -20.04 13.00
C MET A 33 5.99 -19.41 12.86
N SER A 34 6.04 -18.18 12.36
CA SER A 34 7.28 -17.47 12.09
C SER A 34 8.11 -17.30 13.37
N PRO A 35 9.45 -17.44 13.30
CA PRO A 35 10.34 -17.18 14.43
C PRO A 35 10.48 -15.68 14.76
N ALA A 36 10.01 -14.80 13.88
CA ALA A 36 10.05 -13.35 14.03
C ALA A 36 8.67 -12.75 13.76
N ALA A 37 8.40 -11.59 14.35
CA ALA A 37 7.15 -10.88 14.10
C ALA A 37 7.25 -9.41 14.49
N ALA A 38 6.49 -8.57 13.81
CA ALA A 38 6.31 -7.16 14.09
C ALA A 38 5.12 -6.91 15.05
N PRO A 39 5.16 -5.87 15.89
CA PRO A 39 4.00 -5.46 16.66
C PRO A 39 2.96 -4.76 15.79
N ILE A 40 1.72 -4.67 16.28
CA ILE A 40 0.64 -3.91 15.64
C ILE A 40 0.35 -2.61 16.39
N LEU A 41 -0.16 -1.64 15.66
CA LEU A 41 -0.73 -0.39 16.17
C LEU A 41 -2.04 -0.07 15.45
N PHE A 42 -2.91 0.68 16.10
CA PHE A 42 -4.16 1.15 15.51
C PHE A 42 -4.12 2.66 15.28
N VAL A 43 -4.37 3.06 14.04
CA VAL A 43 -4.46 4.47 13.65
C VAL A 43 -5.92 4.83 13.40
N LYS A 44 -6.42 5.89 14.04
CA LYS A 44 -7.76 6.42 13.78
C LYS A 44 -7.81 7.06 12.39
N LYS A 45 -8.73 6.62 11.54
CA LYS A 45 -9.08 7.31 10.29
C LYS A 45 -9.90 8.56 10.60
N LYS A 46 -9.91 9.52 9.67
CA LYS A 46 -10.81 10.70 9.73
C LYS A 46 -12.29 10.32 9.85
N THR A 47 -12.66 9.14 9.33
CA THR A 47 -14.02 8.59 9.42
C THR A 47 -14.37 7.99 10.78
N GLY A 48 -13.47 8.03 11.77
CA GLY A 48 -13.64 7.43 13.11
C GLY A 48 -13.24 5.96 13.21
N ASN A 49 -13.18 5.23 12.09
CA ASN A 49 -12.78 3.82 12.06
C ASN A 49 -11.28 3.63 12.36
N LEU A 50 -10.92 2.52 13.00
CA LEU A 50 -9.53 2.16 13.23
C LEU A 50 -8.91 1.47 12.01
N ARG A 51 -7.64 1.76 11.75
CA ARG A 51 -6.79 1.08 10.76
C ARG A 51 -5.72 0.31 11.51
N LEU A 52 -5.70 -1.01 11.33
CA LEU A 52 -4.57 -1.83 11.78
C LEU A 52 -3.35 -1.49 10.92
N CYS A 53 -2.25 -1.15 11.58
CA CYS A 53 -0.94 -0.92 10.99
C CYS A 53 0.05 -1.86 11.67
N VAL A 54 0.90 -2.51 10.87
CA VAL A 54 1.98 -3.34 11.40
C VAL A 54 3.25 -2.50 11.43
N ASP A 55 3.93 -2.49 12.57
CA ASP A 55 5.16 -1.75 12.76
C ASP A 55 6.35 -2.53 12.17
N TYR A 56 6.62 -2.30 10.89
CA TYR A 56 7.76 -2.89 10.21
C TYR A 56 9.08 -2.12 10.37
N HIS A 57 9.23 -1.16 11.29
CA HIS A 57 10.49 -0.40 11.41
C HIS A 57 11.71 -1.32 11.60
N GLY A 58 11.61 -2.36 12.44
CA GLY A 58 12.67 -3.34 12.63
C GLY A 58 13.00 -4.09 11.34
N LEU A 59 11.99 -4.63 10.65
CA LEU A 59 12.16 -5.32 9.36
C LEU A 59 12.75 -4.40 8.28
N ASN A 60 12.25 -3.17 8.19
CA ASN A 60 12.68 -2.18 7.20
C ASN A 60 14.16 -1.80 7.38
N SER A 61 14.64 -1.72 8.63
CA SER A 61 16.05 -1.39 8.91
C SER A 61 17.03 -2.45 8.39
N MET A 62 16.61 -3.71 8.34
CA MET A 62 17.42 -4.84 7.85
C MET A 62 17.19 -5.14 6.37
N THR A 63 16.18 -4.53 5.76
CA THR A 63 15.82 -4.77 4.36
C THR A 63 16.72 -3.96 3.44
N LYS A 64 17.31 -4.62 2.44
CA LYS A 64 18.02 -3.91 1.37
C LYS A 64 17.02 -3.03 0.61
N LYS A 65 17.26 -1.72 0.62
CA LYS A 65 16.39 -0.74 -0.02
C LYS A 65 16.41 -0.92 -1.54
N ASN A 66 15.21 -0.90 -2.13
CA ASN A 66 15.02 -0.87 -3.56
C ASN A 66 15.18 0.59 -4.02
N HIS A 67 16.11 0.83 -4.94
CA HIS A 67 16.36 2.16 -5.52
C HIS A 67 15.63 2.36 -6.85
N TYR A 68 14.51 1.65 -7.06
CA TYR A 68 13.65 1.90 -8.20
C TYR A 68 13.23 3.37 -8.23
N SER A 69 13.58 4.05 -9.32
CA SER A 69 13.31 5.48 -9.48
C SER A 69 11.80 5.68 -9.64
N LEU A 70 11.20 6.37 -8.68
CA LEU A 70 9.88 6.93 -8.90
C LEU A 70 10.01 8.09 -9.90
N PRO A 71 9.06 8.25 -10.84
CA PRO A 71 9.09 9.37 -11.77
C PRO A 71 9.07 10.70 -11.00
N LEU A 72 9.82 11.68 -11.50
CA LEU A 72 9.77 13.03 -10.94
C LEU A 72 8.43 13.66 -11.28
N ILE A 73 7.87 14.42 -10.34
CA ILE A 73 6.58 15.09 -10.56
C ILE A 73 6.66 16.01 -11.78
N ASP A 74 7.77 16.72 -11.96
CA ASP A 74 7.97 17.60 -13.12
C ASP A 74 7.94 16.82 -14.44
N ASP A 75 8.57 15.65 -14.51
CA ASP A 75 8.52 14.78 -15.69
C ASP A 75 7.07 14.37 -16.01
N LEU A 76 6.28 14.05 -14.98
CA LEU A 76 4.86 13.69 -15.16
C LEU A 76 4.02 14.89 -15.64
N LEU A 77 4.31 16.09 -15.14
CA LEU A 77 3.63 17.32 -15.53
C LEU A 77 3.92 17.72 -16.99
N ASP A 78 5.14 17.48 -17.45
CA ASP A 78 5.52 17.73 -18.85
C ASP A 78 4.73 16.83 -19.81
N ARG A 79 4.43 15.58 -19.42
CA ARG A 79 3.62 14.66 -20.26
C ARG A 79 2.19 15.11 -20.46
N VAL A 80 1.61 15.79 -19.47
CA VAL A 80 0.22 16.24 -19.53
C VAL A 80 0.04 17.62 -20.17
N GLN A 81 1.14 18.27 -20.57
CA GLN A 81 1.10 19.60 -21.15
C GLN A 81 0.21 19.64 -22.41
N GLY A 82 -0.70 20.62 -22.46
CA GLY A 82 -1.62 20.80 -23.59
C GLY A 82 -2.83 19.85 -23.60
N CYS A 83 -2.91 18.92 -22.64
CA CYS A 83 -4.11 18.13 -22.41
C CYS A 83 -5.16 18.98 -21.69
N LYS A 84 -6.44 18.66 -21.95
CA LYS A 84 -7.59 19.43 -21.45
C LYS A 84 -8.53 18.58 -20.60
N VAL A 85 -8.50 17.27 -20.77
CA VAL A 85 -9.37 16.32 -20.08
C VAL A 85 -8.50 15.35 -19.29
N PHE A 86 -8.88 15.14 -18.04
CA PHE A 86 -8.12 14.35 -17.06
C PHE A 86 -9.07 13.46 -16.27
N SER A 87 -8.63 12.23 -16.01
CA SER A 87 -9.28 11.31 -15.08
C SER A 87 -8.23 10.68 -14.19
N VAL A 88 -8.52 10.58 -12.89
CA VAL A 88 -7.66 9.89 -11.93
C VAL A 88 -8.35 8.60 -11.52
N LEU A 89 -7.67 7.47 -11.72
CA LEU A 89 -8.09 6.17 -11.21
C LEU A 89 -7.26 5.84 -9.97
N ASP A 90 -7.95 5.67 -8.84
CA ASP A 90 -7.38 5.21 -7.57
C ASP A 90 -7.47 3.68 -7.50
N LEU A 91 -6.31 3.01 -7.41
CA LEU A 91 -6.24 1.56 -7.26
C LEU A 91 -6.51 1.15 -5.81
N LYS A 92 -7.78 0.85 -5.52
CA LYS A 92 -8.20 0.37 -4.19
C LYS A 92 -7.41 -0.86 -3.77
N ASN A 93 -6.72 -0.76 -2.64
CA ASN A 93 -5.86 -1.81 -2.11
C ASN A 93 -4.74 -2.23 -3.07
N ALA A 94 -4.19 -1.28 -3.85
CA ALA A 94 -3.17 -1.49 -4.87
C ALA A 94 -2.11 -2.53 -4.47
N PHE A 95 -1.49 -2.34 -3.30
CA PHE A 95 -0.43 -3.23 -2.81
C PHE A 95 -0.85 -4.70 -2.63
N ASN A 96 -2.14 -4.98 -2.38
CA ASN A 96 -2.63 -6.35 -2.26
C ASN A 96 -2.58 -7.13 -3.59
N HIS A 97 -2.44 -6.44 -4.73
CA HIS A 97 -2.28 -7.11 -6.04
C HIS A 97 -0.87 -7.70 -6.22
N VAL A 98 0.11 -7.28 -5.40
CA VAL A 98 1.46 -7.80 -5.44
C VAL A 98 1.65 -8.86 -4.35
N ARG A 99 2.07 -10.07 -4.74
CA ARG A 99 2.39 -11.13 -3.79
C ARG A 99 3.74 -10.90 -3.11
N ILE A 100 3.83 -11.22 -1.83
CA ILE A 100 5.13 -11.41 -1.19
C ILE A 100 5.82 -12.60 -1.86
N LYS A 101 7.13 -12.48 -2.08
CA LYS A 101 7.94 -13.55 -2.66
C LYS A 101 7.79 -14.83 -1.84
N VAL A 102 7.60 -15.96 -2.53
CA VAL A 102 7.52 -17.28 -1.89
C VAL A 102 8.77 -17.56 -1.08
N GLY A 103 8.59 -17.92 0.19
CA GLY A 103 9.65 -18.14 1.16
C GLY A 103 10.00 -16.91 2.00
N ASP A 104 9.49 -15.72 1.66
CA ASP A 104 9.69 -14.49 2.43
C ASP A 104 8.44 -14.05 3.22
N GLU A 105 7.29 -14.73 3.06
CA GLU A 105 6.03 -14.37 3.71
C GLU A 105 6.14 -14.35 5.24
N TRP A 106 6.97 -15.23 5.82
CA TRP A 106 7.20 -15.30 7.27
C TRP A 106 7.78 -14.00 7.84
N LYS A 107 8.52 -13.23 7.04
CA LYS A 107 9.09 -11.93 7.47
C LYS A 107 8.00 -10.89 7.74
N THR A 108 6.84 -11.04 7.11
CA THR A 108 5.68 -10.14 7.30
C THR A 108 4.81 -10.55 8.48
N ALA A 109 5.28 -11.46 9.33
CA ALA A 109 4.49 -11.92 10.45
C ALA A 109 4.30 -10.81 11.50
N PHE A 110 3.15 -10.82 12.17
CA PHE A 110 2.80 -9.86 13.20
C PHE A 110 1.96 -10.50 14.31
N TRP A 111 2.13 -9.97 15.53
CA TRP A 111 1.40 -10.44 16.71
C TRP A 111 0.11 -9.69 16.93
N THR A 112 -0.92 -10.43 17.33
CA THR A 112 -2.18 -9.90 17.86
C THR A 112 -2.54 -10.64 19.14
N TYR A 113 -3.52 -10.16 19.90
CA TYR A 113 -4.07 -10.90 21.04
C TYR A 113 -4.72 -12.25 20.64
N LEU A 114 -5.00 -12.46 19.35
CA LEU A 114 -5.58 -13.68 18.80
C LEU A 114 -4.54 -14.68 18.29
N GLY A 115 -3.26 -14.30 18.31
CA GLY A 115 -2.15 -15.15 17.84
C GLY A 115 -1.29 -14.48 16.77
N LEU A 116 -0.47 -15.31 16.13
CA LEU A 116 0.50 -14.90 15.12
C LEU A 116 -0.05 -15.09 13.71
N PHE A 117 0.05 -14.03 12.92
CA PHE A 117 -0.42 -14.02 11.54
C PHE A 117 0.68 -13.51 10.60
N LYS A 118 0.52 -13.73 9.30
CA LYS A 118 1.40 -13.19 8.25
C LYS A 118 0.60 -12.73 7.04
N TYR A 119 1.18 -11.85 6.24
CA TYR A 119 0.66 -11.52 4.92
C TYR A 119 1.23 -12.43 3.85
N THR A 120 0.44 -12.67 2.81
CA THR A 120 0.88 -13.33 1.56
C THR A 120 0.93 -12.35 0.38
N VAL A 121 0.29 -11.20 0.53
CA VAL A 121 0.34 -10.06 -0.38
C VAL A 121 1.06 -8.91 0.30
N MET A 122 1.54 -7.94 -0.47
CA MET A 122 2.37 -6.86 0.05
C MET A 122 1.57 -5.96 1.00
N PRO A 123 1.89 -5.94 2.31
CA PRO A 123 1.21 -5.06 3.25
C PRO A 123 1.78 -3.64 3.18
N PHE A 124 0.99 -2.69 3.67
CA PHE A 124 1.48 -1.34 3.95
C PHE A 124 2.60 -1.37 5.01
N GLY A 125 3.49 -0.38 4.94
CA GLY A 125 4.55 -0.17 5.92
C GLY A 125 5.88 -0.86 5.58
N LEU A 126 5.95 -1.71 4.55
CA LEU A 126 7.24 -2.21 4.05
C LEU A 126 7.98 -1.13 3.27
N THR A 127 9.28 -1.00 3.50
CA THR A 127 10.10 0.08 2.91
C THR A 127 10.13 0.03 1.37
N ASN A 128 10.10 -1.17 0.79
CA ASN A 128 10.15 -1.35 -0.66
C ASN A 128 8.76 -1.42 -1.32
N ALA A 129 7.66 -1.34 -0.56
CA ALA A 129 6.32 -1.51 -1.14
C ALA A 129 5.98 -0.52 -2.25
N PRO A 130 6.22 0.81 -2.10
CA PRO A 130 5.96 1.77 -3.17
C PRO A 130 6.78 1.49 -4.43
N SER A 131 8.09 1.27 -4.28
CA SER A 131 9.00 0.98 -5.39
C SER A 131 8.64 -0.30 -6.14
N THR A 132 8.29 -1.36 -5.42
CA THR A 132 7.86 -2.63 -6.04
C THR A 132 6.54 -2.46 -6.77
N PHE A 133 5.59 -1.73 -6.18
CA PHE A 133 4.30 -1.48 -6.83
C PHE A 133 4.44 -0.62 -8.08
N GLN A 134 5.26 0.44 -8.01
CA GLN A 134 5.57 1.28 -9.17
C GLN A 134 6.12 0.44 -10.33
N ALA A 135 7.10 -0.43 -10.05
CA ALA A 135 7.66 -1.31 -11.07
C ALA A 135 6.60 -2.25 -11.68
N PHE A 136 5.74 -2.83 -10.84
CA PHE A 136 4.66 -3.72 -11.27
C PHE A 136 3.64 -3.01 -12.17
N ILE A 137 3.14 -1.85 -11.76
CA ILE A 137 2.12 -1.14 -12.53
C ILE A 137 2.70 -0.52 -13.80
N GLN A 138 3.97 -0.11 -13.78
CA GLN A 138 4.62 0.39 -14.98
C GLN A 138 4.85 -0.71 -16.02
N ASP A 139 5.22 -1.92 -15.59
CA ASP A 139 5.31 -3.09 -16.48
C ASP A 139 3.94 -3.45 -17.07
N THR A 140 2.88 -3.41 -16.24
CA THR A 140 1.50 -3.72 -16.66
C THR A 140 0.96 -2.73 -17.70
N LEU A 141 1.27 -1.43 -17.55
CA LEU A 141 0.78 -0.36 -18.42
C LEU A 141 1.82 0.10 -19.44
N CYS A 142 2.89 -0.66 -19.66
CA CYS A 142 4.07 -0.21 -20.42
C CYS A 142 3.73 0.34 -21.82
N ASP A 143 2.76 -0.25 -22.52
CA ASP A 143 2.33 0.18 -23.86
C ASP A 143 1.48 1.47 -23.85
N LEU A 144 0.95 1.87 -22.70
CA LEU A 144 0.06 3.03 -22.51
C LEU A 144 0.74 4.20 -21.78
N LEU A 145 1.81 3.92 -21.04
CA LEU A 145 2.56 4.90 -20.27
C LEU A 145 3.12 6.02 -21.15
N ASP A 146 3.09 7.23 -20.63
CA ASP A 146 3.58 8.47 -21.26
C ASP A 146 2.88 8.83 -22.59
N VAL A 147 1.88 8.05 -23.03
CA VAL A 147 1.09 8.29 -24.23
C VAL A 147 -0.35 8.67 -23.85
N VAL A 148 -1.00 7.83 -23.04
CA VAL A 148 -2.40 8.03 -22.64
C VAL A 148 -2.56 8.17 -21.12
N CYS A 149 -1.61 7.65 -20.34
CA CYS A 149 -1.62 7.77 -18.89
C CYS A 149 -0.21 7.90 -18.30
N VAL A 150 -0.16 8.46 -17.08
CA VAL A 150 1.01 8.40 -16.20
C VAL A 150 0.60 7.76 -14.89
N VAL A 151 1.56 7.15 -14.19
CA VAL A 151 1.29 6.42 -12.94
C VAL A 151 2.21 6.89 -11.84
N TYR A 152 1.63 7.16 -10.67
CA TYR A 152 2.37 7.49 -9.46
C TYR A 152 1.85 6.64 -8.29
N ILE A 153 2.63 5.62 -7.93
CA ILE A 153 2.29 4.61 -6.94
C ILE A 153 0.92 3.99 -7.26
N ASP A 154 -0.13 4.34 -6.53
CA ASP A 154 -1.48 3.81 -6.62
C ASP A 154 -2.45 4.65 -7.49
N ASP A 155 -2.01 5.83 -7.94
CA ASP A 155 -2.79 6.72 -8.80
C ASP A 155 -2.40 6.56 -10.27
N ILE A 156 -3.39 6.32 -11.14
CA ILE A 156 -3.24 6.38 -12.60
C ILE A 156 -3.94 7.65 -13.09
N LEU A 157 -3.17 8.57 -13.65
CA LEU A 157 -3.68 9.77 -14.29
C LEU A 157 -3.79 9.54 -15.80
N ILE A 158 -5.02 9.52 -16.30
CA ILE A 158 -5.33 9.45 -17.72
C ILE A 158 -5.52 10.87 -18.24
N PHE A 159 -4.94 11.18 -19.40
CA PHE A 159 -4.97 12.52 -19.98
C PHE A 159 -5.22 12.48 -21.49
N SER A 160 -5.93 13.50 -21.99
CA SER A 160 -6.28 13.63 -23.42
C SER A 160 -6.50 15.09 -23.81
N ARG A 161 -6.45 15.38 -25.12
CA ARG A 161 -6.64 16.74 -25.66
C ARG A 161 -8.11 17.06 -25.95
N THR A 162 -8.90 16.05 -26.31
CA THR A 162 -10.36 16.16 -26.49
C THR A 162 -11.12 15.13 -25.66
N GLN A 163 -12.43 15.31 -25.52
CA GLN A 163 -13.27 14.38 -24.78
C GLN A 163 -13.42 13.03 -25.50
N GLU A 164 -13.50 13.06 -26.83
CA GLU A 164 -13.65 11.85 -27.66
C GLU A 164 -12.41 10.95 -27.57
N GLU A 165 -11.21 11.52 -27.58
CA GLU A 165 -9.96 10.80 -27.30
C GLU A 165 -9.97 10.23 -25.87
N HIS A 166 -10.48 11.02 -24.91
CA HIS A 166 -10.48 10.63 -23.51
C HIS A 166 -11.33 9.40 -23.23
N ASP A 167 -12.52 9.33 -23.81
CA ASP A 167 -13.41 8.18 -23.65
C ASP A 167 -12.74 6.89 -24.16
N LEU A 168 -11.97 6.97 -25.25
CA LEU A 168 -11.16 5.86 -25.76
C LEU A 168 -9.99 5.51 -24.83
N HIS A 169 -9.24 6.52 -24.36
CA HIS A 169 -8.10 6.30 -23.46
C HIS A 169 -8.53 5.63 -22.15
N VAL A 170 -9.65 6.07 -21.57
CA VAL A 170 -10.22 5.46 -20.36
C VAL A 170 -10.61 4.00 -20.62
N GLN A 171 -11.26 3.71 -21.76
CA GLN A 171 -11.59 2.33 -22.11
C GLN A 171 -10.36 1.44 -22.27
N LEU A 172 -9.30 1.92 -22.92
CA LEU A 172 -8.05 1.17 -23.08
C LEU A 172 -7.41 0.84 -21.74
N VAL A 173 -7.33 1.81 -20.83
CA VAL A 173 -6.73 1.60 -19.50
C VAL A 173 -7.57 0.65 -18.65
N LEU A 174 -8.90 0.66 -18.77
CA LEU A 174 -9.79 -0.21 -18.01
C LEU A 174 -9.88 -1.66 -18.54
N GLN A 175 -9.37 -1.94 -19.74
CA GLN A 175 -9.43 -3.27 -20.38
C GLN A 175 -8.19 -4.14 -20.14
N LEU A 176 -7.11 -3.56 -19.62
CA LEU A 176 -5.89 -4.28 -19.20
C LEU A 176 -6.09 -4.94 -17.83
#